data_AF-A0A921B9M5-F1
#
_entry.id   AF-A0A921B9M5-F1
#
_cell.length_a   1.000
_cell.length_b   1.000
_cell.length_c   1.000
_cell.angle_alpha   90.00
_cell.angle_beta   90.00
_cell.angle_gamma   90.00
#
_symmetry.space_group_name_H-M   'P 1'
#
loop_
_entity.id
_entity.type
_entity.pdbx_description
1 polymer ?
#
loop_
_entity_poly.entity_id
_entity_poly.type
_entity_poly.pdbx_seq_one_letter_code
_entity_poly.pdbx_strand_id
1 'polypeptide(L)'
;MMADSGARGSNQQMKQLAGMRGLMAKPSGEIIETPIHANFREGLNVLEYFISTHGARKGLADTALKTANSGYLTRRLVDVSQDSVVLEDDCGTLDGIEMTALIESGEIIESLGDRILGRVLLDDVLDPNVENEILIPAEL
;
A
#
# COMPACT_ATOMS: atom_id res chain seq x y z
N MET A 1 -14.59 -17.58 11.08
CA MET A 1 -13.49 -17.76 12.06
C MET A 1 -12.14 -17.41 11.44
N MET A 2 -11.48 -18.24 10.62
CA MET A 2 -10.11 -17.93 10.12
C MET A 2 -9.99 -16.63 9.31
N ALA A 3 -10.78 -16.46 8.24
CA ALA A 3 -10.72 -15.24 7.42
C ALA A 3 -11.22 -13.99 8.16
N ASP A 4 -12.31 -14.15 8.93
CA ASP A 4 -12.95 -13.07 9.70
C ASP A 4 -12.07 -12.55 10.86
N SER A 5 -11.33 -13.46 11.51
CA SER A 5 -10.38 -13.09 12.57
C SER A 5 -9.11 -12.39 12.06
N GLY A 6 -8.90 -12.30 10.74
CA GLY A 6 -7.67 -11.77 10.15
C GLY A 6 -6.44 -12.68 10.27
N ALA A 7 -6.56 -13.87 10.87
CA ALA A 7 -5.43 -14.77 11.09
C ALA A 7 -4.81 -15.29 9.78
N ARG A 8 -5.65 -15.81 8.88
CA ARG A 8 -5.26 -16.25 7.53
C ARG A 8 -6.49 -16.49 6.67
N GLY A 9 -6.40 -16.10 5.41
CA GLY A 9 -7.49 -16.25 4.44
C GLY A 9 -8.16 -14.92 4.15
N SER A 10 -8.61 -14.74 2.91
CA SER A 10 -9.45 -13.60 2.50
C SER A 10 -10.78 -14.06 1.94
N ASN A 11 -11.77 -13.16 1.88
CA ASN A 11 -13.06 -13.45 1.25
C ASN A 11 -12.90 -13.92 -0.21
N GLN A 12 -11.90 -13.40 -0.92
CA GLN A 12 -11.59 -13.84 -2.29
C GLN A 12 -11.04 -15.27 -2.34
N GLN A 13 -10.20 -15.68 -1.38
CA GLN A 13 -9.73 -17.06 -1.28
C GLN A 13 -10.85 -18.01 -0.86
N MET A 14 -11.71 -17.60 0.08
CA MET A 14 -12.90 -18.37 0.47
C MET A 14 -13.87 -18.56 -0.70
N LYS A 15 -14.06 -17.52 -1.53
CA LYS A 15 -14.86 -17.61 -2.75
C LYS A 15 -14.34 -18.69 -3.70
N GLN A 16 -13.02 -18.84 -3.88
CA GLN A 16 -12.47 -19.89 -4.76
C GLN A 16 -12.57 -21.31 -4.17
N LEU A 17 -12.66 -21.43 -2.84
CA LEU A 17 -12.77 -22.72 -2.15
C LEU A 17 -14.18 -23.31 -2.24
N ALA A 18 -15.22 -22.47 -2.09
CA ALA A 18 -16.61 -22.92 -1.95
C ALA A 18 -17.59 -22.29 -2.96
N GLY A 19 -17.17 -21.28 -3.71
CA GLY A 19 -17.94 -20.67 -4.80
C GLY A 19 -17.14 -20.72 -6.10
N MET A 20 -17.69 -20.18 -7.19
CA MET A 20 -17.02 -20.27 -8.49
C MET A 20 -15.63 -19.61 -8.47
N ARG A 21 -14.66 -20.26 -9.13
CA ARG A 21 -13.30 -19.72 -9.28
C ARG A 21 -13.28 -18.44 -10.13
N GLY A 22 -14.15 -18.36 -11.15
CA GLY A 22 -14.39 -17.14 -11.92
C GLY A 22 -13.55 -17.02 -13.19
N LEU A 23 -13.39 -15.78 -13.67
CA LEU A 23 -12.64 -15.45 -14.88
C LEU A 23 -11.13 -15.48 -14.61
N MET A 24 -10.36 -15.92 -15.60
CA MET A 24 -8.90 -15.99 -15.52
C MET A 24 -8.28 -15.11 -16.61
N ALA A 25 -7.08 -14.57 -16.32
CA ALA A 25 -6.34 -13.79 -17.29
C ALA A 25 -5.37 -14.67 -18.09
N LYS A 26 -5.24 -14.39 -19.39
CA LYS A 26 -4.16 -14.90 -20.23
C LYS A 26 -2.81 -14.29 -19.81
N PRO A 27 -1.68 -14.87 -20.22
CA PRO A 27 -0.37 -14.27 -19.99
C PRO A 27 -0.21 -12.88 -20.64
N SER A 28 -0.98 -12.57 -21.69
CA SER A 28 -1.06 -11.22 -22.25
C SER A 28 -1.72 -10.19 -21.32
N GLY A 29 -2.52 -10.63 -20.34
CA GLY A 29 -3.34 -9.78 -19.49
C GLY A 29 -4.81 -9.70 -19.91
N GLU A 30 -5.15 -10.17 -21.10
CA GLU A 30 -6.55 -10.29 -21.54
C GLU A 30 -7.35 -11.23 -20.65
N ILE A 31 -8.60 -10.89 -20.38
CA ILE A 31 -9.52 -11.75 -19.63
C ILE A 31 -10.05 -12.84 -20.57
N ILE A 32 -10.02 -14.09 -20.12
CA ILE A 32 -10.64 -15.22 -20.81
C ILE A 32 -12.13 -15.16 -20.53
N GLU A 33 -12.95 -15.02 -21.57
CA GLU A 33 -14.40 -14.84 -21.46
C GLU A 33 -15.12 -16.05 -20.86
N THR A 34 -14.54 -17.25 -21.00
CA THR A 34 -15.09 -18.48 -20.42
C THR A 34 -14.69 -18.60 -18.94
N PRO A 35 -15.63 -18.51 -17.99
CA PRO A 35 -15.33 -18.64 -16.58
C PRO A 35 -15.14 -20.09 -16.15
N ILE A 36 -14.40 -20.29 -15.06
CA ILE A 36 -14.35 -21.56 -14.34
C ILE A 36 -15.50 -21.57 -13.33
N HIS A 37 -16.50 -22.42 -13.58
CA HIS A 37 -17.70 -22.54 -12.73
C HIS A 37 -17.42 -23.35 -11.48
N ALA A 38 -16.60 -24.39 -11.58
CA ALA A 38 -16.26 -25.26 -10.47
C ALA A 38 -15.40 -24.54 -9.40
N ASN A 39 -15.46 -25.06 -8.19
CA ASN A 39 -14.66 -24.61 -7.05
C ASN A 39 -13.64 -25.67 -6.62
N PHE A 40 -12.72 -25.32 -5.71
CA PHE A 40 -11.68 -26.27 -5.29
C PHE A 40 -12.22 -27.48 -4.51
N ARG A 41 -13.40 -27.38 -3.88
CA ARG A 41 -14.05 -28.52 -3.21
C ARG A 41 -14.66 -29.50 -4.22
N GLU A 42 -15.22 -29.01 -5.32
CA GLU A 42 -15.80 -29.81 -6.41
C GLU A 42 -14.73 -30.42 -7.32
N GLY A 43 -13.57 -29.75 -7.42
CA GLY A 43 -12.48 -30.15 -8.31
C GLY A 43 -12.57 -29.47 -9.68
N LEU A 44 -11.44 -29.39 -10.38
CA LEU A 44 -11.33 -28.76 -11.70
C LEU A 44 -11.18 -29.83 -12.77
N ASN A 45 -11.87 -29.69 -13.89
CA ASN A 45 -11.61 -30.55 -15.04
C ASN A 45 -10.27 -30.16 -15.73
N VAL A 46 -9.82 -30.98 -16.68
CA VAL A 46 -8.51 -30.80 -17.34
C VAL A 46 -8.38 -29.42 -17.99
N LEU A 47 -9.42 -28.93 -18.66
CA LEU A 47 -9.41 -27.66 -19.37
C LEU A 47 -9.40 -26.48 -18.38
N GLU A 48 -10.24 -26.52 -17.35
CA GLU A 48 -10.31 -25.49 -16.29
C GLU A 48 -8.98 -25.40 -15.52
N TYR A 49 -8.39 -26.56 -15.20
CA TYR A 49 -7.08 -26.59 -14.56
C TYR A 49 -6.01 -26.01 -15.48
N PHE A 50 -5.99 -26.39 -16.76
CA PHE A 50 -5.04 -25.85 -17.74
C PHE A 50 -5.16 -24.33 -17.88
N ILE A 51 -6.38 -23.79 -17.99
CA ILE A 51 -6.64 -22.34 -18.00
C ILE A 51 -6.11 -21.68 -16.73
N SER A 52 -6.32 -22.31 -15.56
CA SER A 52 -5.84 -21.78 -14.28
C SER A 52 -4.31 -21.69 -14.17
N THR A 53 -3.54 -22.45 -14.96
CA THR A 53 -2.07 -22.41 -14.92
C THR A 53 -1.50 -21.12 -15.51
N HIS A 54 -2.19 -20.50 -16.47
CA HIS A 54 -1.68 -19.33 -17.20
C HIS A 54 -1.49 -18.13 -16.27
N GLY A 55 -2.55 -17.79 -15.53
CA GLY A 55 -2.51 -16.73 -14.53
C GLY A 55 -1.55 -17.04 -13.38
N ALA A 56 -1.53 -18.29 -12.89
CA ALA A 56 -0.64 -18.69 -11.80
C ALA A 56 0.84 -18.58 -12.17
N ARG A 57 1.23 -19.06 -13.36
CA ARG A 57 2.61 -19.00 -13.84
C ARG A 57 3.06 -17.56 -14.07
N LYS A 58 2.22 -16.73 -14.69
CA LYS A 58 2.51 -15.29 -14.86
C LYS A 58 2.67 -14.60 -13.51
N GLY A 59 1.76 -14.84 -12.56
CA GLY A 59 1.84 -14.25 -11.22
C GLY A 59 3.14 -14.61 -10.49
N LEU A 60 3.60 -15.86 -10.59
CA LEU A 60 4.87 -16.29 -10.00
C LEU A 60 6.07 -15.64 -10.68
N ALA A 61 6.08 -15.58 -12.01
CA ALA A 61 7.14 -14.93 -12.77
C ALA A 61 7.21 -13.42 -12.49
N ASP A 62 6.07 -12.74 -12.50
CA ASP A 62 5.96 -11.31 -12.21
C ASP A 62 6.39 -11.01 -10.77
N THR A 63 6.05 -11.88 -9.82
CA THR A 63 6.51 -11.74 -8.43
C THR A 63 8.03 -11.83 -8.35
N ALA A 64 8.63 -12.85 -8.96
CA ALA A 64 10.08 -13.01 -8.99
C ALA A 64 10.80 -11.80 -9.63
N LEU A 65 10.26 -11.29 -10.75
CA LEU A 65 10.79 -10.10 -11.42
C LEU A 65 10.65 -8.84 -10.54
N LYS A 66 9.47 -8.65 -9.91
CA LYS A 66 9.23 -7.51 -9.01
C LYS A 66 10.14 -7.57 -7.78
N THR A 67 10.40 -8.75 -7.22
CA THR A 67 11.37 -8.91 -6.13
C THR A 67 12.75 -8.40 -6.52
N ALA A 68 13.24 -8.74 -7.73
CA ALA A 68 14.51 -8.25 -8.22
C ALA A 68 14.53 -6.72 -8.40
N ASN A 69 13.45 -6.15 -8.97
CA ASN A 69 13.34 -4.70 -9.15
C ASN A 69 13.29 -3.94 -7.83
N SER A 70 12.54 -4.45 -6.84
CA SER A 70 12.48 -3.86 -5.50
C SER A 70 13.86 -3.89 -4.83
N GLY A 71 14.58 -5.01 -4.90
CA GLY A 71 15.95 -5.11 -4.35
C GLY A 71 16.92 -4.14 -5.02
N TYR A 72 16.84 -4.00 -6.35
CA TYR A 72 17.64 -3.02 -7.09
C TYR A 72 17.32 -1.58 -6.70
N LEU A 73 16.02 -1.25 -6.55
CA LEU A 73 15.58 0.06 -6.11
C LEU A 73 16.11 0.38 -4.71
N THR A 74 15.97 -0.55 -3.75
CA THR A 74 16.49 -0.38 -2.39
C THR A 74 17.99 -0.12 -2.40
N ARG A 75 18.77 -0.87 -3.19
CA ARG A 75 20.21 -0.62 -3.34
C ARG A 75 20.47 0.81 -3.83
N ARG A 76 19.79 1.26 -4.89
CA ARG A 76 19.98 2.61 -5.43
C ARG A 76 19.59 3.71 -4.45
N LEU A 77 18.55 3.49 -3.65
CA LEU A 77 18.16 4.43 -2.60
C LEU A 77 19.26 4.54 -1.54
N VAL A 78 19.79 3.40 -1.08
CA VAL A 78 20.91 3.37 -0.12
C VAL A 78 22.14 4.04 -0.70
N ASP A 79 22.51 3.77 -1.96
CA ASP A 79 23.68 4.37 -2.61
C ASP A 79 23.62 5.92 -2.61
N VAL A 80 22.41 6.50 -2.61
CA VAL A 80 22.21 7.97 -2.59
C VAL A 80 22.08 8.51 -1.16
N SER A 81 21.45 7.78 -0.25
CA SER A 81 21.13 8.27 1.10
C SER A 81 22.11 7.83 2.18
N GLN A 82 23.12 7.00 1.87
CA GLN A 82 24.04 6.41 2.86
C GLN A 82 24.81 7.44 3.70
N ASP A 83 25.08 8.62 3.14
CA ASP A 83 25.83 9.69 3.82
C ASP A 83 24.90 10.70 4.54
N SER A 84 23.59 10.44 4.57
CA SER A 84 22.62 11.27 5.30
C SER A 84 22.54 10.81 6.76
N VAL A 85 23.16 11.57 7.65
CA VAL A 85 23.22 11.30 9.10
C VAL A 85 22.85 12.56 9.89
N VAL A 86 22.23 12.37 11.06
CA VAL A 86 21.92 13.48 12.00
C VAL A 86 23.19 13.85 12.75
N LEU A 87 23.62 15.12 12.64
CA LEU A 87 24.87 15.62 13.22
C LEU A 87 24.67 16.64 14.34
N GLU A 88 23.54 17.33 14.35
CA GLU A 88 23.19 18.39 15.29
C GLU A 88 21.70 18.28 15.67
N ASP A 89 21.36 18.81 16.84
CA ASP A 89 19.99 18.75 17.39
C ASP A 89 19.08 19.83 16.77
N ASP A 90 19.61 21.03 16.53
CA ASP A 90 18.93 22.13 15.85
C ASP A 90 19.89 22.87 14.90
N CYS A 91 19.44 23.08 13.67
CA CYS A 91 20.17 23.82 12.63
C CYS A 91 19.75 25.31 12.56
N GLY A 92 18.72 25.71 13.31
CA GLY A 92 18.19 27.07 13.38
C GLY A 92 17.53 27.55 12.08
N THR A 93 17.07 26.62 11.23
CA THR A 93 16.44 26.98 9.95
C THR A 93 15.08 27.63 10.18
N LEU A 94 14.76 28.61 9.33
CA LEU A 94 13.44 29.24 9.26
C LEU A 94 12.62 28.69 8.08
N ASP A 95 13.13 27.67 7.39
CA ASP A 95 12.47 27.03 6.26
C ASP A 95 11.71 25.78 6.71
N GLY A 96 10.45 25.66 6.26
CA GLY A 96 9.59 24.52 6.53
C GLY A 96 8.67 24.19 5.37
N ILE A 97 7.87 23.14 5.54
CA ILE A 97 6.88 22.70 4.55
C ILE A 97 5.50 22.79 5.20
N GLU A 98 4.56 23.48 4.55
CA GLU A 98 3.18 23.54 4.99
C GLU A 98 2.50 22.17 4.84
N MET A 99 1.94 21.66 5.95
CA MET A 99 1.34 20.33 6.01
C MET A 99 -0.17 20.43 6.11
N THR A 100 -0.86 19.70 5.22
CA THR A 100 -2.33 19.60 5.17
C THR A 100 -2.76 18.13 5.10
N ALA A 101 -4.03 17.84 5.33
CA ALA A 101 -4.55 16.51 5.04
C ALA A 101 -4.40 16.19 3.54
N LEU A 102 -4.07 14.94 3.19
CA LEU A 102 -3.99 14.53 1.80
C LEU A 102 -5.41 14.23 1.30
N ILE A 103 -5.93 15.09 0.43
CA ILE A 103 -7.27 14.95 -0.15
C ILE A 103 -7.13 14.61 -1.63
N GLU A 104 -7.66 13.46 -2.02
CA GLU A 104 -7.73 13.02 -3.42
C GLU A 104 -9.19 12.72 -3.76
N SER A 105 -9.69 13.31 -4.85
CA SER A 105 -11.08 13.12 -5.31
C SER A 105 -12.17 13.40 -4.26
N GLY A 106 -11.89 14.27 -3.28
CA GLY A 106 -12.85 14.65 -2.23
C GLY A 106 -12.87 13.71 -1.02
N GLU A 107 -12.05 12.67 -1.02
CA GLU A 107 -11.85 11.78 0.12
C GLU A 107 -10.51 12.11 0.80
N ILE A 108 -10.52 12.03 2.13
CA ILE A 108 -9.28 12.15 2.93
C ILE A 108 -8.57 10.80 2.80
N ILE A 109 -7.46 10.78 2.07
CA ILE A 109 -6.60 9.60 1.91
C ILE A 109 -5.70 9.42 3.14
N GLU A 110 -5.18 10.53 3.67
CA GLU A 110 -4.34 10.55 4.87
C GLU A 110 -4.68 11.78 5.71
N SER A 111 -4.92 11.57 7.01
CA SER A 111 -5.32 12.64 7.92
C SER A 111 -4.14 13.58 8.19
N LEU A 112 -4.43 14.83 8.59
CA LEU A 112 -3.36 15.75 9.01
C LEU A 112 -2.56 15.17 10.18
N GLY A 113 -3.24 14.55 11.16
CA GLY A 113 -2.62 13.97 12.35
C GLY A 113 -1.56 12.92 12.01
N ASP A 114 -1.86 12.02 11.07
CA ASP A 114 -0.90 10.99 10.65
C ASP A 114 0.33 11.60 9.96
N ARG A 115 0.13 12.67 9.19
CA ARG A 115 1.22 13.33 8.44
C ARG A 115 2.15 14.19 9.30
N ILE A 116 1.64 14.75 10.40
CA ILE A 116 2.40 15.62 11.31
C ILE A 116 2.99 14.87 12.51
N LEU A 117 2.59 13.62 12.74
CA LEU A 117 3.09 12.83 13.87
C LEU A 117 4.62 12.70 13.83
N GLY A 118 5.28 13.14 14.91
CA GLY A 118 6.73 13.08 15.06
C GLY A 118 7.51 14.19 14.34
N ARG A 119 6.84 15.22 13.82
CA ARG A 119 7.48 16.44 13.29
C ARG A 119 7.52 17.55 14.33
N VAL A 120 8.43 18.50 14.14
CA VAL A 120 8.60 19.70 14.95
C VAL A 120 7.94 20.89 14.24
N LEU A 121 7.34 21.80 15.01
CA LEU A 121 6.70 23.01 14.50
C LEU A 121 7.72 24.12 14.26
N LEU A 122 7.61 24.78 13.10
CA LEU A 122 8.40 25.96 12.74
C LEU A 122 7.81 27.25 13.35
N ASP A 123 6.49 27.38 13.28
CA ASP A 123 5.73 28.55 13.76
C ASP A 123 4.68 28.11 14.80
N ASP A 124 4.31 29.03 15.69
CA ASP A 124 3.25 28.84 16.67
C ASP A 124 1.91 28.51 15.99
N VAL A 125 1.23 27.47 16.46
CA VAL A 125 -0.13 27.14 16.04
C VAL A 125 -1.11 27.93 16.89
N LEU A 126 -1.93 28.77 16.26
CA LEU A 126 -2.91 29.63 16.94
C LEU A 126 -4.28 28.95 17.10
N ASP A 127 -5.02 29.30 18.16
CA ASP A 127 -6.42 28.88 18.33
C ASP A 127 -7.31 29.63 17.35
N PRO A 128 -8.06 28.95 16.47
CA PRO A 128 -9.00 29.63 15.59
C PRO A 128 -10.19 30.29 16.33
N ASN A 129 -10.45 29.91 17.59
CA ASN A 129 -11.60 30.38 18.37
C ASN A 129 -11.26 31.55 19.30
N VAL A 130 -9.98 31.80 19.58
CA VAL A 130 -9.54 32.85 20.52
C VAL A 130 -8.43 33.67 19.87
N GLU A 131 -8.62 34.99 19.84
CA GLU A 131 -7.68 35.90 19.18
C GLU A 131 -6.32 35.92 19.88
N ASN A 132 -5.26 35.62 19.11
CA ASN A 132 -3.85 35.59 19.55
C ASN A 132 -3.54 34.60 20.69
N GLU A 133 -4.34 33.55 20.87
CA GLU A 133 -3.99 32.44 21.77
C GLU A 133 -3.16 31.38 21.04
N ILE A 134 -2.02 31.01 21.61
CA ILE A 134 -1.15 29.95 21.07
C ILE A 134 -1.68 28.60 21.59
N LEU A 135 -2.11 27.72 20.70
CA LEU A 135 -2.47 26.34 21.01
C LEU A 135 -1.25 25.47 21.24
N ILE A 136 -0.25 25.58 20.36
CA ILE A 136 0.98 24.82 20.41
C ILE A 136 2.14 25.76 20.03
N PRO A 137 3.09 26.00 20.93
CA PRO A 137 4.24 26.84 20.62
C PRO A 137 5.19 26.13 19.64
N ALA A 138 5.92 26.90 18.84
CA ALA A 138 7.05 26.40 18.07
C ALA A 138 8.15 25.89 19.01
N GLU A 139 8.83 24.83 18.58
CA GLU A 139 10.02 24.28 19.26
C GLU A 139 11.25 24.60 18.40
N LEU A 140 11.71 25.85 18.50
CA LEU A 140 13.00 26.34 17.99
C LEU A 140 13.94 26.63 19.17
#